data_AF-A0A1G3PPU4-F1
#
_entry.id   AF-A0A1G3PPU4-F1
#
_cell.length_a   1.000
_cell.length_b   1.000
_cell.length_c   1.000
_cell.angle_alpha   90.00
_cell.angle_beta   90.00
_cell.angle_gamma   90.00
#
_symmetry.space_group_name_H-M   'P 1'
#
loop_
_entity.id
_entity.type
_entity.pdbx_description
1 polymer ?
#
loop_
_entity_poly.entity_id
_entity_poly.type
_entity_poly.pdbx_seq_one_letter_code
_entity_poly.pdbx_strand_id
1 'polypeptide(L)'
;MEIYSKQQVIGENIGLSTQNKMHINGKNAPVKSDDPVKPFAEVLFNAVDQVNQLQLDSNNLEQAWIVAPDQVDIHQVMIASEKARMSVSFMKTIVEKAIKAYNDIMMIR
;
A
#
# COMPACT_ATOMS: atom_id res chain seq x y z
N MET A 1 -53.78 -8.57 -45.25
CA MET A 1 -52.54 -8.48 -46.03
C MET A 1 -51.39 -8.36 -45.05
N GLU A 2 -50.92 -9.48 -44.52
CA GLU A 2 -49.66 -9.51 -43.77
C GLU A 2 -48.56 -9.91 -44.75
N ILE A 3 -47.99 -8.91 -45.39
CA ILE A 3 -46.79 -9.08 -46.21
C ILE A 3 -45.60 -9.02 -45.25
N TYR A 4 -44.71 -10.00 -45.35
CA TYR A 4 -43.50 -10.25 -44.55
C TYR A 4 -43.64 -11.24 -43.39
N SER A 5 -43.29 -12.49 -43.69
CA SER A 5 -42.95 -13.54 -42.73
C SER A 5 -41.70 -13.14 -41.95
N LYS A 6 -41.73 -13.26 -40.62
CA LYS A 6 -40.63 -12.93 -39.68
C LYS A 6 -39.31 -13.67 -39.95
N GLN A 7 -39.29 -14.63 -40.88
CA GLN A 7 -38.10 -15.39 -41.27
C GLN A 7 -37.20 -14.68 -42.31
N GLN A 8 -37.65 -13.59 -42.96
CA GLN A 8 -36.88 -12.94 -44.04
C GLN A 8 -36.04 -11.73 -43.61
N VAL A 9 -36.09 -11.31 -42.34
CA VAL A 9 -35.23 -10.23 -41.85
C VAL A 9 -33.95 -10.82 -41.29
N ILE A 10 -33.05 -11.23 -42.21
CA ILE A 10 -31.67 -11.53 -41.83
C ILE A 10 -30.97 -10.18 -41.76
N GLY A 11 -30.96 -9.56 -40.57
CA GLY A 11 -30.11 -8.40 -40.31
C GLY A 11 -28.66 -8.81 -40.56
N GLU A 12 -27.97 -8.07 -41.42
CA GLU A 12 -26.54 -8.28 -41.67
C GLU A 12 -25.78 -8.14 -40.33
N ASN A 13 -25.14 -9.22 -39.87
CA ASN A 13 -24.34 -9.20 -38.66
C ASN A 13 -23.00 -8.54 -38.98
N ILE A 14 -22.98 -7.20 -38.88
CA ILE A 14 -21.77 -6.41 -39.06
C ILE A 14 -20.90 -6.63 -37.83
N GLY A 15 -19.88 -7.47 -37.97
CA GLY A 15 -18.87 -7.66 -36.94
C GLY A 15 -18.19 -6.32 -36.63
N LEU A 16 -18.31 -5.84 -35.40
CA LEU A 16 -17.67 -4.60 -34.96
C LEU A 16 -16.14 -4.82 -34.91
N SER A 17 -15.45 -4.51 -36.01
CA SER A 17 -13.99 -4.49 -36.04
C SER A 17 -13.49 -3.18 -35.45
N THR A 18 -12.88 -3.22 -34.27
CA THR A 18 -12.27 -2.03 -33.66
C THR A 18 -11.00 -1.66 -34.43
N GLN A 19 -11.03 -0.53 -35.14
CA GLN A 19 -9.87 -0.03 -35.90
C GLN A 19 -8.91 0.79 -35.03
N ASN A 20 -9.31 1.14 -33.79
CA ASN A 20 -8.55 1.99 -32.88
C ASN A 20 -8.18 1.23 -31.60
N LYS A 21 -6.89 1.29 -31.23
CA LYS A 21 -6.32 0.68 -30.02
C LYS A 21 -6.88 1.24 -28.70
N MET A 22 -7.56 2.40 -28.73
CA MET A 22 -8.19 3.04 -27.57
C MET A 22 -9.62 2.55 -27.29
N HIS A 23 -10.21 1.72 -28.15
CA HIS A 23 -11.55 1.19 -27.92
C HIS A 23 -11.49 -0.01 -26.97
N ILE A 24 -12.44 -0.06 -26.03
CA ILE A 24 -12.58 -1.19 -25.08
C ILE A 24 -13.01 -2.41 -25.90
N ASN A 25 -12.05 -3.29 -26.16
CA ASN A 25 -12.33 -4.58 -26.77
C ASN A 25 -13.06 -5.43 -25.72
N GLY A 26 -14.20 -6.04 -26.06
CA GLY A 26 -15.02 -6.86 -25.17
C GLY A 26 -14.35 -8.15 -24.66
N LYS A 27 -13.03 -8.27 -24.77
CA LYS A 27 -12.25 -9.21 -23.98
C LYS A 27 -12.25 -8.65 -22.57
N ASN A 28 -12.96 -9.34 -21.67
CA ASN A 28 -12.86 -9.15 -20.22
C ASN A 28 -11.38 -9.16 -19.83
N ALA A 29 -10.74 -7.99 -19.85
CA ALA A 29 -9.46 -7.81 -19.20
C ALA A 29 -9.74 -8.16 -17.74
N PRO A 30 -8.94 -9.04 -17.11
CA PRO A 30 -9.09 -9.27 -15.69
C PRO A 30 -8.91 -7.91 -15.04
N VAL A 31 -10.00 -7.37 -14.51
CA VAL A 31 -9.94 -6.26 -13.58
C VAL A 31 -9.05 -6.78 -12.47
N LYS A 32 -7.79 -6.33 -12.44
CA LYS A 32 -6.97 -6.48 -11.24
C LYS A 32 -7.81 -5.82 -10.17
N SER A 33 -8.40 -6.63 -9.29
CA SER A 33 -8.96 -6.16 -8.05
C SER A 33 -7.78 -5.55 -7.30
N ASP A 34 -7.60 -4.25 -7.48
CA ASP A 34 -6.64 -3.45 -6.73
C ASP A 34 -7.21 -3.39 -5.33
N ASP A 35 -6.92 -4.43 -4.54
CA ASP A 35 -7.34 -4.54 -3.16
C ASP A 35 -6.53 -3.53 -2.36
N PRO A 36 -7.10 -2.38 -1.96
CA PRO A 36 -6.36 -1.30 -1.33
C PRO A 36 -5.81 -1.69 0.05
N VAL A 37 -6.26 -2.83 0.60
CA VAL A 37 -5.77 -3.39 1.86
C VAL A 37 -4.34 -3.92 1.74
N LYS A 38 -3.99 -4.56 0.61
CA LYS A 38 -2.63 -5.11 0.39
C LYS A 38 -1.55 -4.01 0.38
N PRO A 39 -1.72 -2.89 -0.36
CA PRO A 39 -0.78 -1.77 -0.33
C PRO A 39 -0.58 -1.17 1.07
N PHE A 40 -1.66 -1.02 1.85
CA PHE A 40 -1.54 -0.44 3.20
C PHE A 40 -0.78 -1.37 4.15
N ALA A 41 -1.09 -2.66 4.15
CA ALA A 41 -0.40 -3.64 4.98
C ALA A 41 1.11 -3.68 4.65
N GLU A 42 1.47 -3.70 3.36
CA GLU A 42 2.87 -3.65 2.92
C GLU A 42 3.59 -2.38 3.41
N VAL A 43 2.98 -1.20 3.26
CA VAL A 43 3.54 0.07 3.75
C VAL A 43 3.73 0.03 5.27
N LEU A 44 2.75 -0.51 6.01
CA LEU A 44 2.84 -0.63 7.46
C LEU A 44 3.96 -1.58 7.90
N PHE A 45 4.08 -2.75 7.28
CA PHE A 45 5.18 -3.69 7.57
C PHE A 45 6.54 -3.07 7.25
N ASN A 46 6.68 -2.40 6.11
CA ASN A 46 7.90 -1.68 5.76
C ASN A 46 8.23 -0.58 6.78
N ALA A 47 7.23 0.12 7.32
CA ALA A 47 7.44 1.12 8.36
C ALA A 47 7.91 0.49 9.68
N VAL A 48 7.40 -0.69 10.07
CA VAL A 48 7.88 -1.44 11.23
C VAL A 48 9.35 -1.82 11.07
N ASP A 49 9.72 -2.33 9.90
CA ASP A 49 11.11 -2.69 9.60
C ASP A 49 12.03 -1.47 9.66
N GLN A 50 11.57 -0.31 9.16
CA GLN A 50 12.32 0.95 9.27
C GLN A 50 12.50 1.42 10.71
N VAL A 51 11.47 1.32 11.55
CA VAL A 51 11.57 1.65 12.98
C VAL A 51 12.60 0.74 13.67
N ASN A 52 12.60 -0.55 13.34
CA ASN A 52 13.59 -1.49 13.87
C ASN A 52 15.01 -1.14 13.41
N GLN A 53 15.20 -0.80 12.13
CA GLN A 53 16.49 -0.34 11.61
C GLN A 53 16.98 0.92 12.34
N LEU A 54 16.12 1.91 12.55
CA LEU A 54 16.47 3.13 13.28
C LEU A 54 16.91 2.84 14.72
N GLN A 55 16.26 1.88 15.39
CA GLN A 55 16.64 1.46 16.73
C GLN A 55 18.00 0.76 16.73
N LEU A 56 18.25 -0.14 15.77
CA LEU A 56 19.54 -0.81 15.63
C LEU A 56 20.66 0.17 15.30
N ASP A 57 20.42 1.13 14.41
CA ASP A 57 21.37 2.16 14.03
C ASP A 57 21.74 3.04 15.23
N SER A 58 20.75 3.46 16.02
CA SER A 58 20.99 4.20 17.27
C SER A 58 21.87 3.39 18.23
N ASN A 59 21.57 2.11 18.43
CA ASN A 59 22.34 1.24 19.32
C ASN A 59 23.77 1.07 18.81
N ASN A 60 23.94 0.86 17.49
CA ASN A 60 25.26 0.68 16.87
C ASN A 60 26.13 1.93 17.02
N LEU A 61 25.55 3.12 16.79
CA LEU A 61 26.25 4.40 16.96
C LEU A 61 26.62 4.65 18.42
N GLU A 62 25.74 4.30 19.36
CA GLU A 62 26.01 4.39 20.80
C GLU A 62 27.16 3.45 21.20
N GLN A 63 27.15 2.20 20.75
CA GLN A 63 28.23 1.26 21.00
C GLN A 63 29.55 1.73 20.37
N ALA A 64 29.51 2.22 19.14
CA ALA A 64 30.69 2.72 18.44
C ALA A 64 31.30 3.93 19.15
N TRP A 65 30.47 4.83 19.70
CA TRP A 65 30.95 5.96 20.50
C TRP A 65 31.58 5.51 21.83
N ILE A 66 31.02 4.49 22.50
CA ILE A 66 31.60 3.94 23.74
C ILE A 66 32.97 3.29 23.48
N VAL A 67 33.11 2.54 22.38
CA VAL A 67 34.33 1.79 22.05
C VAL A 67 35.42 2.70 21.45
N ALA A 68 35.04 3.66 20.62
CA ALA A 68 35.95 4.55 19.89
C ALA A 68 35.39 5.98 19.80
N PRO A 69 35.47 6.78 20.88
CA PRO A 69 34.86 8.10 20.96
C PRO A 69 35.41 9.11 19.93
N ASP A 70 36.63 8.89 19.41
CA ASP A 70 37.24 9.76 18.38
C ASP A 70 36.75 9.47 16.96
N GLN A 71 36.04 8.36 16.74
CA GLN A 71 35.57 7.94 15.40
C GLN A 71 34.10 8.28 15.13
N VAL A 72 33.32 8.61 16.18
CA VAL A 72 31.87 8.86 16.08
C VAL A 72 31.51 10.14 16.81
N ASP A 73 30.85 11.07 16.12
CA ASP A 73 30.35 12.31 16.71
C ASP A 73 29.15 12.03 17.63
N ILE A 74 29.22 12.49 18.88
CA ILE A 74 28.15 12.38 19.86
C ILE A 74 26.82 12.98 19.38
N HIS A 75 26.86 14.02 18.54
CA HIS A 75 25.66 14.61 17.94
C HIS A 75 24.95 13.63 17.02
N GLN A 76 25.68 12.78 16.29
CA GLN A 76 25.07 11.76 15.44
C GLN A 76 24.38 10.68 16.27
N VAL A 77 24.99 10.25 17.37
CA VAL A 77 24.38 9.31 18.33
C VAL A 77 23.08 9.89 18.89
N MET A 78 23.10 11.14 19.34
CA MET A 78 21.90 11.81 19.87
C MET A 78 20.80 11.96 18.83
N ILE A 79 21.15 12.37 17.61
CA ILE A 79 20.18 12.49 16.51
C ILE A 79 19.57 11.12 16.19
N ALA A 80 20.39 10.07 16.09
CA ALA A 80 19.91 8.72 15.82
C ALA A 80 19.00 8.21 16.94
N SER A 81 19.37 8.44 18.20
CA SER A 81 18.57 8.07 19.37
C SER A 81 17.21 8.77 19.39
N GLU A 82 17.17 10.07 19.12
CA GLU A 82 15.92 10.82 19.11
C GLU A 82 15.04 10.41 17.93
N LYS A 83 15.66 10.14 16.76
CA LYS A 83 14.95 9.63 15.58
C LYS A 83 14.32 8.27 15.85
N ALA A 84 15.05 7.35 16.48
CA ALA A 84 14.52 6.04 16.88
C ALA A 84 13.37 6.19 17.88
N ARG A 85 13.55 6.99 18.94
CA ARG A 85 12.54 7.26 19.97
C ARG A 85 11.25 7.81 19.39
N MET A 86 11.35 8.85 18.57
CA MET A 86 10.20 9.47 17.92
C MET A 86 9.48 8.49 16.99
N SER A 87 10.23 7.68 16.23
CA SER A 87 9.67 6.70 15.31
C SER A 87 8.90 5.59 16.03
N VAL A 88 9.43 5.08 17.14
CA VAL A 88 8.73 4.10 17.99
C VAL A 88 7.45 4.70 18.59
N SER A 89 7.51 5.93 19.11
CA SER A 89 6.33 6.62 19.67
C SER A 89 5.24 6.82 18.62
N PHE A 90 5.63 7.20 17.41
CA PHE A 90 4.72 7.35 16.29
C PHE A 90 4.09 6.01 15.89
N MET A 91 4.89 4.95 15.78
CA MET A 91 4.39 3.60 15.48
C MET A 91 3.40 3.10 16.53
N LYS A 92 3.67 3.35 17.82
CA LYS A 92 2.73 3.05 18.91
C LYS A 92 1.39 3.74 18.71
N THR A 93 1.42 5.03 18.34
CA THR A 93 0.20 5.79 18.05
C THR A 93 -0.58 5.21 16.87
N ILE A 94 0.10 4.73 15.82
CA ILE A 94 -0.53 4.06 14.68
C ILE A 94 -1.22 2.77 15.14
N VAL A 95 -0.52 1.92 15.91
CA VAL A 95 -1.07 0.67 16.42
C VAL A 95 -2.31 0.91 17.29
N GLU A 96 -2.25 1.88 18.20
CA GLU A 96 -3.39 2.28 19.04
C GLU A 96 -4.59 2.73 18.19
N LYS A 97 -4.34 3.55 17.16
CA LYS A 97 -5.40 3.99 16.22
C LYS A 97 -5.96 2.83 15.40
N ALA A 98 -5.15 1.87 14.99
CA ALA A 98 -5.60 0.69 14.25
C ALA A 98 -6.51 -0.20 15.12
N ILE A 99 -6.12 -0.44 16.38
CA ILE A 99 -6.95 -1.18 17.35
C ILE A 99 -8.26 -0.43 17.60
N LYS A 100 -8.20 0.90 17.77
CA LYS A 100 -9.40 1.72 17.94
C LYS A 100 -10.33 1.62 16.73
N ALA A 101 -9.81 1.78 15.52
CA ALA A 101 -10.60 1.70 14.30
C ALA A 101 -11.27 0.33 14.14
N TYR A 102 -10.56 -0.75 14.49
CA TYR A 102 -11.14 -2.10 14.53
C TYR A 102 -12.31 -2.19 15.52
N ASN A 103 -12.12 -1.69 16.74
CA ASN A 103 -13.17 -1.69 17.77
C ASN A 103 -14.38 -0.82 17.36
N ASP A 104 -14.14 0.35 16.77
CA ASP A 104 -15.19 1.26 16.31
C ASP A 104 -16.07 0.60 15.22
N ILE A 105 -15.46 -0.10 14.25
CA ILE A 105 -16.19 -0.87 13.23
C ILE A 105 -17.03 -1.99 13.86
N MET A 106 -16.52 -2.65 14.90
CA MET A 106 -17.25 -3.70 15.62
C MET A 106 -18.41 -3.16 16.46
N MET A 107 -18.26 -1.98 17.06
CA MET A 107 -19.28 -1.35 17.91
C MET A 107 -20.37 -0.60 17.14
N ILE A 108 -20.11 -0.17 15.91
CA ILE A 108 -21.12 0.44 15.02
C ILE A 108 -22.16 -0.58 14.54
N ARG A 109 -21.92 -1.88 14.76
CA ARG A 109 -22.77 -2.98 14.33
C ARG A 109 -23.80 -3.43 15.35
#